data_AF-A0A7V7DW44-F1
#
_entry.id   AF-A0A7V7DW44-F1
#
_cell.length_a   1.000
_cell.length_b   1.000
_cell.length_c   1.000
_cell.angle_alpha   90.00
_cell.angle_beta   90.00
_cell.angle_gamma   90.00
#
_symmetry.space_group_name_H-M   'P 1'
#
loop_
_entity.id
_entity.type
_entity.pdbx_description
1 polymer ?
#
loop_
_entity_poly.entity_id
_entity_poly.type
_entity_poly.pdbx_seq_one_letter_code
_entity_poly.pdbx_strand_id
1 'polypeptide(L)'
;MVTKKIITILVAVLLVSAANARAVTDKDFYSNGVIQHGDEYSNVGVYDTVGDHTIVDMTGGTVDSLCAHHESIVNVGGGDIAMLRSRASSSVNVFGGSIYELYADDRGTVHIWDNAHVDILRTRSDSMTTVAGGTLGLISASRFGSVNLIGGLIYDYLAAGDSGIINIYGYHLTKIDTGGHYGSGFVSGEWLDKTAFNIDLSGPGTYSRIIFHEIPEPATVLLIVIGSVCLGKRRSMKEKT
;
A
#
# COMPACT_ATOMS: atom_id res chain seq x y z
N MET A 1 56.70 -25.48 16.39
CA MET A 1 55.70 -26.13 15.51
C MET A 1 54.29 -25.57 15.67
N VAL A 2 53.92 -25.04 16.85
CA VAL A 2 52.59 -24.45 17.14
C VAL A 2 52.31 -23.15 16.35
N THR A 3 53.32 -22.30 16.16
CA THR A 3 53.19 -21.01 15.46
C THR A 3 52.80 -21.09 13.99
N LYS A 4 53.20 -22.15 13.27
CA LYS A 4 52.81 -22.34 11.86
C LYS A 4 51.31 -22.65 11.71
N LYS A 5 50.72 -23.42 12.64
CA LYS A 5 49.29 -23.79 12.58
C LYS A 5 48.37 -22.58 12.84
N ILE A 6 48.77 -21.68 13.73
CA ILE A 6 47.98 -20.48 14.07
C ILE A 6 47.90 -19.52 12.87
N ILE A 7 49.01 -19.31 12.16
CA ILE A 7 49.04 -18.43 10.99
C ILE A 7 48.16 -18.98 9.86
N THR A 8 48.15 -20.30 9.63
CA THR A 8 47.31 -20.91 8.57
C THR A 8 45.82 -20.77 8.87
N ILE A 9 45.40 -20.91 10.13
CA ILE A 9 43.99 -20.73 10.53
C ILE A 9 43.56 -19.28 10.36
N LEU A 10 44.42 -18.32 10.74
CA LEU A 10 44.09 -16.88 10.62
C LEU A 10 43.93 -16.44 9.16
N VAL A 11 44.80 -16.93 8.26
CA VAL A 11 44.72 -16.64 6.82
C VAL A 11 43.49 -17.29 6.18
N ALA A 12 43.12 -18.50 6.60
CA ALA A 12 41.89 -19.16 6.13
C ALA A 12 40.62 -18.39 6.58
N VAL A 13 40.58 -17.91 7.82
CA VAL A 13 39.46 -17.09 8.33
C VAL A 13 39.37 -15.75 7.58
N LEU A 14 40.50 -15.08 7.31
CA LEU A 14 40.54 -13.84 6.54
C LEU A 14 40.08 -14.01 5.08
N LEU A 15 40.42 -15.14 4.45
CA LEU A 15 39.99 -15.45 3.08
C LEU A 15 38.51 -15.80 2.97
N VAL A 16 37.93 -16.42 4.02
CA VAL A 16 36.49 -16.73 4.06
C VAL A 16 35.65 -15.45 4.30
N SER A 17 36.17 -14.48 5.03
CA SER A 17 35.48 -13.19 5.23
C SER A 17 35.50 -12.26 4.01
N ALA A 18 36.44 -12.43 3.08
CA ALA A 18 36.58 -11.57 1.90
C ALA A 18 35.70 -11.98 0.70
N ALA A 19 35.01 -13.13 0.77
CA ALA A 19 34.30 -13.72 -0.37
C ALA A 19 32.81 -13.34 -0.49
N ASN A 20 32.27 -12.57 0.45
CA ASN A 20 30.84 -12.21 0.44
C ASN A 20 30.55 -10.84 -0.18
N ALA A 21 31.48 -10.26 -0.94
CA ALA A 21 31.16 -9.17 -1.86
C ALA A 21 30.34 -9.75 -3.03
N ARG A 22 29.07 -10.08 -2.78
CA ARG A 22 28.12 -10.38 -3.84
C ARG A 22 27.87 -9.07 -4.57
N ALA A 23 28.22 -9.03 -5.85
CA ALA A 23 27.80 -7.95 -6.72
C ALA A 23 26.27 -7.94 -6.69
N VAL A 24 25.69 -6.86 -6.17
CA VAL A 24 24.26 -6.66 -6.22
C VAL A 24 23.90 -6.56 -7.71
N THR A 25 23.08 -7.49 -8.18
CA THR A 25 22.72 -7.59 -9.59
C THR A 25 21.46 -6.81 -9.89
N ASP A 26 21.41 -6.20 -11.08
CA ASP A 26 20.17 -5.72 -11.67
C ASP A 26 19.44 -6.90 -12.35
N LYS A 27 18.11 -6.90 -12.32
CA LYS A 27 17.29 -7.99 -12.84
C LYS A 27 16.03 -7.47 -13.51
N ASP A 28 15.88 -7.80 -14.78
CA ASP A 28 14.64 -7.55 -15.51
C ASP A 28 13.82 -8.84 -15.67
N PHE A 29 12.51 -8.71 -15.46
CA PHE A 29 11.51 -9.73 -15.75
C PHE A 29 10.68 -9.28 -16.96
N TYR A 30 10.70 -10.10 -18.01
CA TYR A 30 9.85 -9.99 -19.21
C TYR A 30 8.89 -11.18 -19.33
N SER A 31 8.80 -11.97 -18.26
CA SER A 31 7.96 -13.14 -18.10
C SER A 31 7.79 -13.38 -16.61
N ASN A 32 6.82 -14.21 -16.25
CA ASN A 32 6.54 -14.51 -14.85
C ASN A 32 7.81 -14.95 -14.09
N GLY A 33 7.89 -14.53 -12.84
CA GLY A 33 9.09 -14.71 -12.02
C GLY A 33 8.81 -14.74 -10.54
N VAL A 34 9.81 -15.16 -9.77
CA VAL A 34 9.74 -15.19 -8.31
C VAL A 34 11.01 -14.55 -7.77
N ILE A 35 10.85 -13.67 -6.78
CA ILE A 35 11.92 -13.20 -5.91
C ILE A 35 11.74 -13.91 -4.57
N GLN A 36 12.71 -14.72 -4.20
CA GLN A 36 12.63 -15.61 -3.04
C GLN A 36 13.66 -15.25 -1.96
N HIS A 37 13.56 -15.90 -0.82
CA HIS A 37 14.50 -15.68 0.28
C HIS A 37 15.96 -15.94 -0.14
N GLY A 38 16.85 -14.99 0.19
CA GLY A 38 18.27 -15.04 -0.16
C GLY A 38 18.60 -14.41 -1.53
N ASP A 39 17.59 -14.00 -2.30
CA ASP A 39 17.80 -13.14 -3.46
C ASP A 39 18.09 -11.70 -3.00
N GLU A 40 19.07 -11.07 -3.64
CA GLU A 40 19.49 -9.69 -3.38
C GLU A 40 19.66 -8.97 -4.72
N TYR A 41 18.86 -7.93 -4.96
CA TYR A 41 18.89 -7.15 -6.20
C TYR A 41 18.98 -5.66 -5.91
N SER A 42 19.66 -4.91 -6.78
CA SER A 42 19.73 -3.45 -6.63
C SER A 42 18.54 -2.86 -7.36
N ASN A 43 18.45 -3.14 -8.66
CA ASN A 43 17.31 -2.71 -9.47
C ASN A 43 16.58 -3.91 -10.05
N VAL A 44 15.27 -3.94 -9.86
CA VAL A 44 14.39 -4.91 -10.49
C VAL A 44 13.36 -4.18 -11.34
N GLY A 45 13.36 -4.47 -12.63
CA GLY A 45 12.35 -4.01 -13.57
C GLY A 45 11.38 -5.14 -13.91
N VAL A 46 10.08 -4.91 -13.78
CA VAL A 46 9.04 -5.85 -14.22
C VAL A 46 8.32 -5.23 -15.41
N TYR A 47 8.54 -5.82 -16.59
CA TYR A 47 8.08 -5.29 -17.86
C TYR A 47 7.09 -6.24 -18.50
N ASP A 48 6.00 -5.66 -18.98
CA ASP A 48 5.01 -6.40 -19.72
C ASP A 48 5.43 -6.70 -21.16
N THR A 49 4.94 -7.83 -21.70
CA THR A 49 5.10 -8.19 -23.11
C THR A 49 3.75 -8.12 -23.80
N VAL A 50 3.67 -7.46 -24.97
CA VAL A 50 2.38 -7.26 -25.66
C VAL A 50 1.61 -8.57 -25.81
N GLY A 51 0.44 -8.65 -25.16
CA GLY A 51 -0.47 -9.80 -25.21
C GLY A 51 -0.35 -10.79 -24.06
N ASP A 52 0.56 -10.58 -23.11
CA ASP A 52 0.67 -11.39 -21.88
C ASP A 52 1.11 -10.52 -20.70
N HIS A 53 0.55 -10.79 -19.52
CA HIS A 53 0.84 -10.04 -18.31
C HIS A 53 2.02 -10.65 -17.55
N THR A 54 3.12 -9.90 -17.37
CA THR A 54 4.22 -10.36 -16.51
C THR A 54 3.85 -10.22 -15.04
N ILE A 55 3.86 -11.34 -14.32
CA ILE A 55 3.57 -11.45 -12.89
C ILE A 55 4.84 -11.84 -12.13
N VAL A 56 5.23 -11.02 -11.16
CA VAL A 56 6.36 -11.33 -10.27
C VAL A 56 5.88 -11.45 -8.83
N ASP A 57 6.12 -12.62 -8.23
CA ASP A 57 5.81 -12.89 -6.83
C ASP A 57 7.08 -12.74 -5.97
N MET A 58 7.06 -11.79 -5.04
CA MET A 58 8.12 -11.61 -4.04
C MET A 58 7.69 -12.23 -2.71
N THR A 59 8.33 -13.35 -2.36
CA THR A 59 8.07 -14.12 -1.13
C THR A 59 9.12 -13.87 -0.04
N GLY A 60 10.19 -13.16 -0.38
CA GLY A 60 11.33 -12.84 0.49
C GLY A 60 12.39 -12.06 -0.28
N GLY A 61 13.61 -12.05 0.23
CA GLY A 61 14.75 -11.37 -0.40
C GLY A 61 14.82 -9.88 -0.06
N THR A 62 15.82 -9.21 -0.62
CA THR A 62 16.07 -7.78 -0.41
C THR A 62 16.23 -7.09 -1.77
N VAL A 63 15.48 -6.02 -1.99
CA VAL A 63 15.52 -5.25 -3.24
C VAL A 63 15.64 -3.75 -2.95
N ASP A 64 16.65 -3.08 -3.49
CA ASP A 64 16.76 -1.63 -3.28
C ASP A 64 15.65 -0.88 -4.05
N SER A 65 15.47 -1.19 -5.33
CA SER A 65 14.50 -0.53 -6.20
C SER A 65 13.74 -1.53 -7.07
N LEU A 66 12.44 -1.71 -6.83
CA LEU A 66 11.54 -2.55 -7.63
C LEU A 66 10.54 -1.67 -8.37
N CYS A 67 10.47 -1.78 -9.69
CA CYS A 67 9.54 -1.01 -10.53
C CYS A 67 8.69 -1.95 -11.39
N ALA A 68 7.37 -1.86 -11.23
CA ALA A 68 6.39 -2.46 -12.13
C ALA A 68 6.04 -1.46 -13.25
N HIS A 69 6.04 -1.93 -14.49
CA HIS A 69 5.77 -1.13 -15.68
C HIS A 69 4.63 -1.71 -16.53
N HIS A 70 3.91 -0.85 -17.25
CA HIS A 70 2.83 -1.23 -18.17
C HIS A 70 1.76 -2.06 -17.45
N GLU A 71 1.25 -3.16 -18.00
CA GLU A 71 0.19 -3.96 -17.38
C GLU A 71 0.74 -5.09 -16.49
N SER A 72 2.00 -4.97 -16.03
CA SER A 72 2.61 -5.95 -15.14
C SER A 72 2.01 -5.95 -13.73
N ILE A 73 2.18 -7.08 -13.05
CA ILE A 73 1.70 -7.31 -11.69
C ILE A 73 2.86 -7.71 -10.79
N VAL A 74 3.00 -7.04 -9.66
CA VAL A 74 3.94 -7.43 -8.61
C VAL A 74 3.16 -7.76 -7.34
N ASN A 75 3.33 -8.97 -6.82
CA ASN A 75 2.75 -9.40 -5.56
C ASN A 75 3.84 -9.50 -4.49
N VAL A 76 3.71 -8.76 -3.40
CA VAL A 76 4.66 -8.76 -2.28
C VAL A 76 4.03 -9.45 -1.09
N GLY A 77 4.48 -10.68 -0.82
CA GLY A 77 4.10 -11.46 0.37
C GLY A 77 5.16 -11.40 1.48
N GLY A 78 6.39 -10.97 1.18
CA GLY A 78 7.48 -10.88 2.14
C GLY A 78 8.72 -10.20 1.57
N GLY A 79 9.78 -10.11 2.39
CA GLY A 79 11.05 -9.47 2.06
C GLY A 79 11.12 -7.99 2.42
N ASP A 80 12.25 -7.37 2.07
CA ASP A 80 12.55 -5.97 2.37
C ASP A 80 12.79 -5.20 1.06
N ILE A 81 12.06 -4.10 0.86
CA ILE A 81 12.16 -3.27 -0.34
C ILE A 81 12.42 -1.82 0.06
N ALA A 82 13.51 -1.21 -0.38
CA ALA A 82 13.75 0.20 -0.06
C ALA A 82 12.82 1.13 -0.87
N MET A 83 12.60 0.84 -2.15
CA MET A 83 11.68 1.59 -3.00
C MET A 83 10.90 0.68 -3.95
N LEU A 84 9.57 0.72 -3.87
CA LEU A 84 8.65 0.04 -4.78
C LEU A 84 7.82 1.07 -5.55
N ARG A 85 7.76 0.95 -6.88
CA ARG A 85 6.90 1.81 -7.72
C ARG A 85 6.00 0.99 -8.63
N SER A 86 4.70 1.29 -8.58
CA SER A 86 3.74 0.96 -9.63
C SER A 86 3.72 2.11 -10.64
N ARG A 87 4.03 1.86 -11.93
CA ARG A 87 4.04 2.87 -13.00
C ARG A 87 3.16 2.49 -14.16
N ALA A 88 2.65 3.51 -14.87
CA ALA A 88 1.74 3.30 -16.01
C ALA A 88 0.49 2.55 -15.53
N SER A 89 0.00 1.55 -16.26
CA SER A 89 -1.17 0.76 -15.87
C SER A 89 -0.87 -0.43 -14.96
N SER A 90 0.25 -0.43 -14.22
CA SER A 90 0.70 -1.62 -13.49
C SER A 90 -0.05 -1.79 -12.20
N SER A 91 -0.04 -3.00 -11.64
CA SER A 91 -0.62 -3.28 -10.33
C SER A 91 0.42 -3.82 -9.35
N VAL A 92 0.45 -3.23 -8.16
CA VAL A 92 1.27 -3.71 -7.05
C VAL A 92 0.34 -4.12 -5.91
N ASN A 93 0.47 -5.37 -5.48
CA ASN A 93 -0.32 -5.98 -4.43
C ASN A 93 0.59 -6.30 -3.24
N VAL A 94 0.36 -5.70 -2.08
CA VAL A 94 1.20 -5.86 -0.89
C VAL A 94 0.39 -6.54 0.22
N PHE A 95 0.71 -7.79 0.53
CA PHE A 95 0.08 -8.59 1.59
C PHE A 95 1.01 -8.80 2.79
N GLY A 96 2.31 -8.50 2.62
CA GLY A 96 3.34 -8.64 3.64
C GLY A 96 4.64 -7.94 3.25
N GLY A 97 5.71 -8.19 4.00
CA GLY A 97 7.02 -7.57 3.80
C GLY A 97 7.14 -6.16 4.38
N SER A 98 8.34 -5.60 4.26
CA SER A 98 8.68 -4.24 4.71
C SER A 98 9.07 -3.39 3.50
N ILE A 99 8.38 -2.27 3.30
CA ILE A 99 8.63 -1.34 2.21
C ILE A 99 8.90 0.05 2.80
N TYR A 100 10.08 0.60 2.52
CA TYR A 100 10.39 1.94 3.01
C TYR A 100 9.63 3.01 2.21
N GLU A 101 9.75 3.05 0.88
CA GLU A 101 8.95 3.93 0.02
C GLU A 101 8.12 3.17 -1.02
N LEU A 102 6.80 3.39 -1.02
CA LEU A 102 5.86 2.82 -1.97
C LEU A 102 5.19 3.94 -2.79
N TYR A 103 5.30 3.86 -4.10
CA TYR A 103 4.71 4.81 -5.04
C TYR A 103 3.67 4.15 -5.95
N ALA A 104 2.54 4.83 -6.13
CA ALA A 104 1.65 4.63 -7.26
C ALA A 104 1.74 5.84 -8.19
N ASP A 105 2.30 5.63 -9.38
CA ASP A 105 2.64 6.66 -10.36
C ASP A 105 1.98 6.39 -11.72
N ASP A 106 1.65 7.47 -12.41
CA ASP A 106 1.23 7.48 -13.82
C ASP A 106 0.10 6.50 -14.16
N ARG A 107 -0.96 6.46 -13.34
CA ARG A 107 -2.11 5.53 -13.36
C ARG A 107 -1.87 4.17 -12.71
N GLY A 108 -0.76 3.99 -12.00
CA GLY A 108 -0.45 2.75 -11.31
C GLY A 108 -1.48 2.48 -10.22
N THR A 109 -1.78 1.21 -10.01
CA THR A 109 -2.60 0.78 -8.88
C THR A 109 -1.72 0.15 -7.82
N VAL A 110 -2.01 0.48 -6.57
CA VAL A 110 -1.42 -0.16 -5.39
C VAL A 110 -2.53 -0.62 -4.48
N HIS A 111 -2.40 -1.83 -3.97
CA HIS A 111 -3.30 -2.37 -2.97
C HIS A 111 -2.52 -2.92 -1.79
N ILE A 112 -2.93 -2.56 -0.58
CA ILE A 112 -2.24 -2.92 0.66
C ILE A 112 -3.23 -3.65 1.57
N TRP A 113 -2.86 -4.86 1.97
CA TRP A 113 -3.67 -5.77 2.78
C TRP A 113 -2.84 -6.39 3.91
N ASP A 114 -3.55 -7.08 4.81
CA ASP A 114 -2.99 -7.96 5.83
C ASP A 114 -1.87 -7.32 6.67
N ASN A 115 -0.67 -7.90 6.69
CA ASN A 115 0.42 -7.55 7.59
C ASN A 115 1.55 -6.75 6.91
N ALA A 116 1.25 -6.09 5.80
CA ALA A 116 2.22 -5.24 5.11
C ALA A 116 2.73 -4.10 6.02
N HIS A 117 4.02 -3.79 5.95
CA HIS A 117 4.61 -2.62 6.61
C HIS A 117 5.11 -1.63 5.55
N VAL A 118 4.59 -0.40 5.57
CA VAL A 118 4.94 0.64 4.58
C VAL A 118 5.23 1.96 5.29
N ASP A 119 6.48 2.42 5.28
CA ASP A 119 6.83 3.66 5.99
C ASP A 119 6.29 4.90 5.27
N ILE A 120 6.43 4.95 3.94
CA ILE A 120 6.03 6.09 3.13
C ILE A 120 5.22 5.61 1.92
N LEU A 121 3.93 5.94 1.89
CA LEU A 121 3.06 5.71 0.75
C LEU A 121 2.78 7.03 0.00
N ARG A 122 3.03 7.05 -1.30
CA ARG A 122 2.77 8.20 -2.18
C ARG A 122 1.96 7.79 -3.41
N THR A 123 0.82 8.45 -3.63
CA THR A 123 -0.05 8.24 -4.79
C THR A 123 -0.12 9.51 -5.61
N ARG A 124 0.26 9.45 -6.90
CA ARG A 124 0.29 10.61 -7.80
C ARG A 124 -0.05 10.29 -9.26
N SER A 125 -0.34 11.32 -10.04
CA SER A 125 -0.56 11.24 -11.49
C SER A 125 -1.70 10.28 -11.88
N ASP A 126 -2.93 10.58 -11.44
CA ASP A 126 -4.14 9.77 -11.71
C ASP A 126 -4.08 8.32 -11.20
N SER A 127 -3.12 8.00 -10.34
CA SER A 127 -2.97 6.68 -9.71
C SER A 127 -3.98 6.46 -8.59
N MET A 128 -4.22 5.20 -8.27
CA MET A 128 -5.11 4.81 -7.19
C MET A 128 -4.39 3.90 -6.20
N THR A 129 -4.55 4.18 -4.91
CA THR A 129 -4.11 3.28 -3.86
C THR A 129 -5.28 2.90 -2.96
N THR A 130 -5.44 1.62 -2.66
CA THR A 130 -6.41 1.13 -1.68
C THR A 130 -5.68 0.49 -0.50
N VAL A 131 -5.98 0.95 0.71
CA VAL A 131 -5.41 0.44 1.96
C VAL A 131 -6.52 -0.20 2.78
N ALA A 132 -6.44 -1.52 2.92
CA ALA A 132 -7.41 -2.32 3.67
C ALA A 132 -6.82 -2.96 4.94
N GLY A 133 -5.50 -2.96 5.07
CA GLY A 133 -4.75 -3.49 6.21
C GLY A 133 -3.35 -2.91 6.26
N GLY A 134 -2.47 -3.56 7.02
CA GLY A 134 -1.07 -3.17 7.19
C GLY A 134 -0.83 -2.11 8.25
N THR A 135 0.45 -1.83 8.47
CA THR A 135 0.95 -0.73 9.31
C THR A 135 1.65 0.29 8.42
N LEU A 136 1.16 1.52 8.42
CA LEU A 136 1.62 2.58 7.53
C LEU A 136 2.08 3.80 8.33
N GLY A 137 3.18 4.41 7.92
CA GLY A 137 3.64 5.68 8.47
C GLY A 137 2.90 6.85 7.80
N LEU A 138 3.55 7.43 6.80
CA LEU A 138 3.06 8.58 6.05
C LEU A 138 2.25 8.14 4.83
N ILE A 139 1.07 8.72 4.65
CA ILE A 139 0.27 8.53 3.42
C ILE A 139 0.07 9.87 2.72
N SER A 140 0.45 9.93 1.44
CA SER A 140 0.30 11.13 0.63
C SER A 140 -0.42 10.92 -0.70
N ALA A 141 -1.35 11.81 -1.01
CA ALA A 141 -1.97 11.94 -2.33
C ALA A 141 -1.62 13.29 -2.98
N SER A 142 -1.27 13.29 -4.28
CA SER A 142 -1.00 14.52 -5.03
C SER A 142 -1.30 14.35 -6.51
N ARG A 143 -1.32 15.43 -7.31
CA ARG A 143 -1.45 15.38 -8.78
C ARG A 143 -2.54 14.42 -9.28
N PHE A 144 -3.77 14.57 -8.78
CA PHE A 144 -4.93 13.72 -9.09
C PHE A 144 -4.85 12.26 -8.61
N GLY A 145 -3.83 11.91 -7.81
CA GLY A 145 -3.78 10.63 -7.11
C GLY A 145 -4.90 10.50 -6.07
N SER A 146 -5.45 9.29 -5.94
CA SER A 146 -6.52 8.99 -5.00
C SER A 146 -6.12 7.86 -4.06
N VAL A 147 -6.22 8.10 -2.75
CA VAL A 147 -6.05 7.04 -1.73
C VAL A 147 -7.40 6.69 -1.12
N ASN A 148 -7.72 5.40 -1.05
CA ASN A 148 -8.92 4.87 -0.40
C ASN A 148 -8.51 4.12 0.86
N LEU A 149 -8.87 4.64 2.03
CA LEU A 149 -8.59 4.03 3.33
C LEU A 149 -9.84 3.32 3.83
N ILE A 150 -9.78 1.99 3.91
CA ILE A 150 -10.86 1.14 4.44
C ILE A 150 -10.42 0.33 5.68
N GLY A 151 -9.14 0.44 6.07
CA GLY A 151 -8.55 -0.21 7.24
C GLY A 151 -7.07 0.13 7.40
N GLY A 152 -6.39 -0.60 8.28
CA GLY A 152 -4.97 -0.45 8.57
C GLY A 152 -4.67 0.41 9.81
N LEU A 153 -3.42 0.34 10.27
CA LEU A 153 -2.88 1.17 11.35
C LEU A 153 -2.00 2.26 10.74
N ILE A 154 -2.48 3.50 10.77
CA ILE A 154 -1.69 4.67 10.34
C ILE A 154 -1.12 5.33 11.59
N TYR A 155 0.20 5.34 11.73
CA TYR A 155 0.87 5.81 12.96
C TYR A 155 1.48 7.20 12.85
N ASP A 156 1.52 7.79 11.65
CA ASP A 156 2.01 9.15 11.42
C ASP A 156 0.89 10.05 10.89
N TYR A 157 0.99 10.59 9.66
CA TYR A 157 0.02 11.56 9.14
C TYR A 157 -0.46 11.29 7.72
N LEU A 158 -1.59 11.92 7.40
CA LEU A 158 -2.09 12.07 6.03
C LEU A 158 -1.66 13.41 5.44
N ALA A 159 -1.28 13.41 4.17
CA ALA A 159 -0.99 14.61 3.41
C ALA A 159 -1.65 14.59 2.03
N ALA A 160 -2.40 15.63 1.68
CA ALA A 160 -2.99 15.78 0.36
C ALA A 160 -2.63 17.14 -0.23
N GLY A 161 -1.93 17.12 -1.36
CA GLY A 161 -1.48 18.29 -2.11
C GLY A 161 -2.09 18.35 -3.50
N ASP A 162 -1.96 19.50 -4.18
CA ASP A 162 -2.48 19.73 -5.53
C ASP A 162 -3.97 19.32 -5.65
N SER A 163 -4.28 18.39 -6.57
CA SER A 163 -5.59 17.79 -6.79
C SER A 163 -5.73 16.38 -6.18
N GLY A 164 -4.82 15.98 -5.28
CA GLY A 164 -4.88 14.68 -4.61
C GLY A 164 -6.06 14.57 -3.66
N ILE A 165 -6.63 13.38 -3.54
CA ILE A 165 -7.82 13.11 -2.70
C ILE A 165 -7.52 11.90 -1.80
N ILE A 166 -7.98 11.97 -0.55
CA ILE A 166 -7.98 10.83 0.36
C ILE A 166 -9.43 10.56 0.77
N ASN A 167 -9.92 9.38 0.42
CA ASN A 167 -11.23 8.88 0.81
C ASN A 167 -11.06 8.00 2.05
N ILE A 168 -11.89 8.23 3.07
CA ILE A 168 -11.89 7.44 4.30
C ILE A 168 -13.26 6.81 4.47
N TYR A 169 -13.27 5.49 4.60
CA TYR A 169 -14.48 4.68 4.78
C TYR A 169 -14.50 4.13 6.19
N GLY A 170 -15.60 4.34 6.91
CA GLY A 170 -15.72 3.90 8.29
C GLY A 170 -17.01 4.35 8.97
N TYR A 171 -17.03 4.30 10.29
CA TYR A 171 -18.12 4.74 11.15
C TYR A 171 -17.69 5.90 12.03
N HIS A 172 -18.66 6.73 12.45
CA HIS A 172 -18.45 7.80 13.43
C HIS A 172 -17.31 8.76 13.03
N LEU A 173 -17.21 9.02 11.73
CA LEU A 173 -16.12 9.78 11.14
C LEU A 173 -16.19 11.24 11.57
N THR A 174 -15.11 11.71 12.18
CA THR A 174 -14.95 13.08 12.69
C THR A 174 -13.70 13.70 12.09
N LYS A 175 -13.77 14.98 11.79
CA LYS A 175 -12.70 15.76 11.18
C LYS A 175 -12.57 17.08 11.92
N ILE A 176 -11.36 17.38 12.39
CA ILE A 176 -11.06 18.60 13.14
C ILE A 176 -9.94 19.33 12.40
N ASP A 177 -10.10 20.63 12.16
CA ASP A 177 -9.20 21.47 11.34
C ASP A 177 -8.08 22.14 12.15
N THR A 178 -8.02 21.87 13.46
CA THR A 178 -7.05 22.44 14.40
C THR A 178 -6.51 21.36 15.34
N GLY A 179 -5.34 21.61 15.92
CA GLY A 179 -4.66 20.63 16.77
C GLY A 179 -3.93 19.55 15.96
N GLY A 180 -3.81 18.36 16.54
CA GLY A 180 -2.93 17.30 16.02
C GLY A 180 -1.44 17.61 16.21
N HIS A 181 -0.57 16.64 15.93
CA HIS A 181 0.88 16.79 16.10
C HIS A 181 1.46 17.91 15.22
N TYR A 182 0.94 18.06 14.01
CA TYR A 182 1.40 19.04 13.01
C TYR A 182 0.58 20.35 13.00
N GLY A 183 -0.36 20.52 13.93
CA GLY A 183 -1.20 21.72 14.01
C GLY A 183 -2.19 21.91 12.85
N SER A 184 -2.30 20.94 11.93
CA SER A 184 -3.16 21.02 10.74
C SER A 184 -4.48 20.24 10.89
N GLY A 185 -4.79 19.81 12.11
CA GLY A 185 -5.97 19.01 12.41
C GLY A 185 -5.71 17.50 12.40
N PHE A 186 -6.78 16.74 12.59
CA PHE A 186 -6.78 15.28 12.60
C PHE A 186 -8.13 14.72 12.16
N VAL A 187 -8.15 13.44 11.80
CA VAL A 187 -9.36 12.66 11.53
C VAL A 187 -9.45 11.50 12.50
N SER A 188 -10.66 11.17 12.92
CA SER A 188 -10.89 10.03 13.81
C SER A 188 -12.18 9.31 13.43
N GLY A 189 -12.29 8.05 13.86
CA GLY A 189 -13.48 7.23 13.64
C GLY A 189 -13.21 5.77 13.96
N GLU A 190 -14.00 4.88 13.38
CA GLU A 190 -13.83 3.44 13.48
C GLU A 190 -13.79 2.82 12.07
N TRP A 191 -12.92 1.85 11.86
CA TRP A 191 -12.92 1.00 10.68
C TRP A 191 -14.10 0.03 10.69
N LEU A 192 -14.24 -0.77 9.62
CA LEU A 192 -15.30 -1.77 9.49
C LEU A 192 -15.28 -2.81 10.63
N ASP A 193 -14.09 -3.17 11.09
CA ASP A 193 -13.84 -4.13 12.18
C ASP A 193 -14.00 -3.54 13.59
N LYS A 194 -14.45 -2.28 13.70
CA LYS A 194 -14.57 -1.51 14.95
C LYS A 194 -13.26 -1.09 15.59
N THR A 195 -12.14 -1.27 14.91
CA THR A 195 -10.87 -0.69 15.34
C THR A 195 -10.95 0.84 15.22
N ALA A 196 -10.78 1.53 16.34
CA ALA A 196 -10.75 2.99 16.36
C ALA A 196 -9.44 3.53 15.75
N PHE A 197 -9.53 4.67 15.08
CA PHE A 197 -8.36 5.39 14.56
C PHE A 197 -8.41 6.87 14.93
N ASN A 198 -7.22 7.46 15.01
CA ASN A 198 -7.00 8.90 15.12
C ASN A 198 -5.72 9.21 14.34
N ILE A 199 -5.82 9.97 13.26
CA ILE A 199 -4.74 10.18 12.31
C ILE A 199 -4.53 11.68 12.11
N ASP A 200 -3.30 12.12 12.31
CA ASP A 200 -2.93 13.52 12.14
C ASP A 200 -2.98 13.92 10.66
N LEU A 201 -3.30 15.19 10.42
CA LEU A 201 -3.19 15.80 9.09
C LEU A 201 -1.92 16.65 9.05
N SER A 202 -1.25 16.67 7.90
CA SER A 202 -0.12 17.55 7.65
C SER A 202 -0.34 18.38 6.39
N GLY A 203 -0.11 19.69 6.51
CA GLY A 203 -0.16 20.64 5.41
C GLY A 203 -1.51 21.35 5.25
N PRO A 204 -1.48 22.65 4.85
CA PRO A 204 -2.65 23.54 4.88
C PRO A 204 -3.78 23.18 3.90
N GLY A 205 -3.56 22.24 2.99
CA GLY A 205 -4.55 21.76 2.01
C GLY A 205 -5.16 20.41 2.32
N THR A 206 -4.60 19.67 3.28
CA THR A 206 -4.99 18.27 3.50
C THR A 206 -6.40 18.16 4.02
N TYR A 207 -6.78 19.02 4.97
CA TYR A 207 -8.13 19.05 5.52
C TYR A 207 -9.17 19.09 4.40
N SER A 208 -9.16 20.06 3.50
CA SER A 208 -10.20 20.16 2.45
C SER A 208 -10.23 19.02 1.42
N ARG A 209 -9.22 18.15 1.41
CA ARG A 209 -9.06 17.03 0.45
C ARG A 209 -9.39 15.65 1.05
N ILE A 210 -9.74 15.58 2.33
CA ILE A 210 -10.30 14.37 2.93
C ILE A 210 -11.80 14.30 2.67
N ILE A 211 -12.26 13.21 2.06
CA ILE A 211 -13.67 12.89 1.83
C ILE A 211 -14.05 11.68 2.69
N PHE A 212 -15.12 11.83 3.47
CA PHE A 212 -15.66 10.76 4.30
C PHE A 212 -16.76 10.00 3.57
N HIS A 213 -16.73 8.68 3.72
CA HIS A 213 -17.72 7.75 3.21
C HIS A 213 -18.21 6.90 4.38
N GLU A 214 -19.28 7.37 5.03
CA GLU A 214 -19.85 6.64 6.17
C GLU A 214 -20.54 5.36 5.69
N ILE A 215 -20.14 4.22 6.26
CA ILE A 215 -20.71 2.93 5.92
C ILE A 215 -22.09 2.84 6.60
N PRO A 216 -23.19 2.57 5.87
CA PRO A 216 -24.49 2.41 6.49
C PRO A 216 -24.49 1.28 7.51
N GLU A 217 -25.05 1.52 8.69
CA GLU A 217 -25.26 0.46 9.66
C GLU A 217 -26.16 -0.65 9.08
N PRO A 218 -25.98 -1.92 9.47
CA PRO A 218 -26.83 -3.02 9.00
C PRO A 218 -28.33 -2.77 9.19
N ALA A 219 -28.70 -2.07 10.26
CA ALA A 219 -30.09 -1.67 10.53
C ALA A 219 -30.63 -0.69 9.47
N THR A 220 -29.81 0.24 8.97
CA THR A 220 -30.20 1.18 7.91
C THR A 220 -30.51 0.43 6.62
N VAL A 221 -29.66 -0.53 6.24
CA VAL A 221 -29.90 -1.38 5.06
C VAL A 221 -31.19 -2.18 5.25
N LEU A 222 -31.39 -2.78 6.42
CA LEU A 222 -32.60 -3.54 6.73
C LEU A 222 -33.85 -2.67 6.63
N LEU A 223 -33.82 -1.44 7.16
CA LEU A 223 -34.94 -0.50 7.09
C LEU A 223 -35.24 -0.08 5.63
N ILE A 224 -34.22 0.13 4.81
CA ILE A 224 -34.39 0.43 3.38
C ILE A 224 -35.04 -0.74 2.65
N VAL A 225 -34.60 -1.98 2.94
CA VAL A 225 -35.18 -3.19 2.33
C VAL A 225 -36.64 -3.37 2.77
N ILE A 226 -36.92 -3.28 4.07
CA ILE A 226 -38.29 -3.39 4.61
C ILE A 226 -39.18 -2.29 4.02
N GLY A 227 -38.69 -1.04 3.99
CA GLY A 227 -39.40 0.09 3.40
C GLY A 227 -39.74 -0.15 1.92
N SER A 228 -38.78 -0.64 1.14
CA SER A 228 -38.96 -0.95 -0.28
C SER A 228 -40.00 -2.06 -0.50
N VAL A 229 -39.97 -3.12 0.31
CA VAL A 229 -40.95 -4.21 0.25
C VAL A 229 -42.35 -3.71 0.61
N CYS A 230 -42.47 -2.92 1.67
CA CYS A 230 -43.74 -2.33 2.11
C CYS A 230 -44.34 -1.37 1.07
N LEU A 231 -43.51 -0.58 0.40
CA LEU A 231 -43.94 0.32 -0.68
C LEU A 231 -44.34 -0.44 -1.94
N GLY A 232 -43.61 -1.50 -2.32
CA GLY A 232 -43.94 -2.35 -3.46
C GLY A 232 -45.32 -3.01 -3.33
N LYS A 233 -45.67 -3.52 -2.14
CA LYS A 233 -46.98 -4.15 -1.89
C LYS A 233 -48.15 -3.17 -2.04
N ARG A 234 -47.97 -1.88 -1.73
CA ARG A 234 -49.03 -0.87 -1.90
C ARG A 234 -49.37 -0.60 -3.37
N ARG A 235 -48.39 -0.70 -4.26
CA ARG A 235 -48.62 -0.48 -5.70
C ARG A 235 -49.46 -1.60 -6.32
N SER A 236 -49.20 -2.86 -5.93
CA SER A 236 -49.96 -4.02 -6.42
C SER A 236 -51.43 -4.02 -5.95
N MET A 237 -51.75 -3.44 -4.80
CA MET A 237 -53.15 -3.36 -4.33
C MET A 237 -54.00 -2.36 -5.13
N LYS A 238 -53.42 -1.30 -5.69
CA LYS A 238 -54.16 -0.32 -6.50
C LYS A 238 -54.54 -0.81 -7.89
N GLU A 239 -53.85 -1.81 -8.43
CA GLU A 239 -54.17 -2.38 -9.75
C GLU A 239 -55.29 -3.43 -9.71
N LYS A 240 -55.78 -3.80 -8.51
CA LYS A 240 -56.85 -4.80 -8.33
C LYS A 240 -58.21 -4.21 -7.92
N THR A 241 -58.35 -2.89 -7.95
CA THR A 241 -59.60 -2.12 -7.73
C THR A 241 -59.88 -1.26 -8.93
#